data_AF-A0A843RZS9-F1
#
_entry.id   AF-A0A843RZS9-F1
#
_cell.length_a   1.000
_cell.length_b   1.000
_cell.length_c   1.000
_cell.angle_alpha   90.00
_cell.angle_beta   90.00
_cell.angle_gamma   90.00
#
_symmetry.space_group_name_H-M   'P 1'
#
loop_
_entity.id
_entity.type
_entity.pdbx_description
1 polymer ?
#
loop_
_entity_poly.entity_id
_entity_poly.type
_entity_poly.pdbx_seq_one_letter_code
_entity_poly.pdbx_strand_id
1 'polypeptide(L)'
;MPDAFETALLERFAPDFLISARECDGLPAEFLPGSPEPRVVARNGTIYGQVFENLGPGWPGALVEIHYYHLWGRDCGRIAHALDVEHVSVLLRAEHRHAPVTAWTALYWYAAAHEDTVCDASHGAGADTVDAVDQGPRVWISRGKHASFLSQRRCAWGCGGDRCDEMISVPTERVINLGEPGAPLGAASWIGSTAWPLAVKMQSDFSNRVLTRLHKAKAGQVVALNGLQQPWQAMILSGDSTADAVAVSNRETGKAVGIAGMSTGRALATSAAKVGASLGRSGRSVWRFLRGAGPEP
;
A
#
# COMPACT_ATOMS: atom_id res chain seq x y z
N MET A 1 8.48 -9.89 12.06
CA MET A 1 9.78 -10.58 11.84
C MET A 1 10.81 -9.96 12.79
N PRO A 2 12.13 -10.28 12.80
CA PRO A 2 13.06 -9.48 13.59
C PRO A 2 13.23 -8.07 13.01
N ASP A 3 13.16 -7.02 13.83
CA ASP A 3 13.20 -5.61 13.40
C ASP A 3 14.43 -5.27 12.52
N ALA A 4 15.59 -5.84 12.84
CA ALA A 4 16.82 -5.63 12.05
C ALA A 4 16.70 -6.20 10.63
N PHE A 5 15.99 -7.31 10.46
CA PHE A 5 15.73 -7.92 9.16
C PHE A 5 14.73 -7.07 8.35
N GLU A 6 13.68 -6.57 9.00
CA GLU A 6 12.71 -5.66 8.37
C GLU A 6 13.38 -4.37 7.91
N THR A 7 14.22 -3.78 8.76
CA THR A 7 15.00 -2.57 8.44
C THR A 7 15.91 -2.79 7.24
N ALA A 8 16.63 -3.92 7.19
CA ALA A 8 17.50 -4.22 6.06
C ALA A 8 16.73 -4.45 4.74
N LEU A 9 15.52 -5.00 4.81
CA LEU A 9 14.63 -5.10 3.64
C LEU A 9 14.13 -3.72 3.19
N LEU A 10 13.74 -2.85 4.13
CA LEU A 10 13.30 -1.48 3.87
C LEU A 10 14.39 -0.65 3.20
N GLU A 11 15.64 -0.78 3.65
CA GLU A 11 16.76 -0.05 3.05
C GLU A 11 17.08 -0.57 1.65
N ARG A 12 17.10 -1.90 1.46
CA ARG A 12 17.44 -2.51 0.17
C ARG A 12 16.43 -2.17 -0.93
N PHE A 13 15.14 -2.19 -0.62
CA PHE A 13 14.08 -2.00 -1.59
C PHE A 13 13.48 -0.59 -1.55
N ALA A 14 14.13 0.37 -0.90
CA ALA A 14 13.66 1.76 -0.85
C ALA A 14 13.50 2.34 -2.28
N PRO A 15 12.33 2.88 -2.65
CA PRO A 15 12.14 3.56 -3.92
C PRO A 15 12.93 4.87 -4.02
N ASP A 16 13.30 5.26 -5.24
CA ASP A 16 13.76 6.62 -5.55
C ASP A 16 12.52 7.48 -5.90
N PHE A 17 12.07 8.27 -4.93
CA PHE A 17 10.93 9.15 -5.13
C PHE A 17 11.33 10.39 -5.90
N LEU A 18 10.54 10.70 -6.92
CA LEU A 18 10.65 11.88 -7.74
C LEU A 18 9.44 12.77 -7.46
N ILE A 19 9.67 14.04 -7.13
CA ILE A 19 8.60 15.04 -6.90
C ILE A 19 8.79 16.22 -7.83
N SER A 20 7.75 17.02 -8.06
CA SER A 20 7.93 18.27 -8.82
C SER A 20 8.79 19.25 -8.02
N ALA A 21 9.71 19.97 -8.69
CA ALA A 21 10.45 21.09 -8.09
C ALA A 21 9.52 22.21 -7.58
N ARG A 22 8.26 22.21 -8.01
CA ARG A 22 7.20 23.15 -7.61
C ARG A 22 6.21 22.54 -6.61
N GLU A 23 6.59 21.47 -5.92
CA GLU A 23 5.75 20.88 -4.88
C GLU A 23 5.46 21.92 -3.78
N CYS A 24 4.17 22.10 -3.49
CA CYS A 24 3.67 23.13 -2.60
C CYS A 24 3.84 22.76 -1.13
N ASP A 25 3.89 21.47 -0.78
CA ASP A 25 4.21 21.03 0.58
C ASP A 25 5.70 20.72 0.78
N GLY A 26 6.53 20.92 -0.25
CA GLY A 26 7.98 20.74 -0.18
C GLY A 26 8.40 19.27 -0.35
N LEU A 27 8.86 18.64 0.73
CA LEU A 27 9.30 17.25 0.76
C LEU A 27 8.39 16.43 1.69
N PRO A 28 8.36 15.09 1.54
CA PRO A 28 7.77 14.21 2.53
C PRO A 28 8.20 14.60 3.96
N ALA A 29 7.21 14.63 4.85
CA ALA A 29 7.30 15.21 6.16
C ALA A 29 7.66 14.18 7.22
N GLU A 30 8.49 14.58 8.17
CA GLU A 30 8.72 13.87 9.43
C GLU A 30 7.65 14.29 10.45
N PHE A 31 7.07 13.30 11.15
CA PHE A 31 6.03 13.48 12.15
C PHE A 31 6.55 13.23 13.56
N LEU A 32 6.02 14.00 14.52
CA LEU A 32 6.45 14.00 15.92
C LEU A 32 6.23 12.64 16.58
N PRO A 33 7.30 11.94 17.00
CA PRO A 33 7.17 10.68 17.72
C PRO A 33 6.44 10.84 19.05
N GLY A 34 5.66 9.82 19.43
CA GLY A 34 4.89 9.74 20.67
C GLY A 34 3.59 10.54 20.67
N SER A 35 3.37 11.42 19.70
CA SER A 35 2.14 12.20 19.62
C SER A 35 1.00 11.38 18.98
N PRO A 36 -0.18 11.27 19.62
CA PRO A 36 -1.34 10.64 18.99
C PRO A 36 -1.94 11.50 17.87
N GLU A 37 -1.60 12.79 17.82
CA GLU A 37 -1.96 13.69 16.74
C GLU A 37 -0.79 13.80 15.75
N PRO A 38 -1.04 13.63 14.44
CA PRO A 38 0.00 13.78 13.43
C PRO A 38 0.44 15.25 13.36
N ARG A 39 1.66 15.52 13.84
CA ARG A 39 2.28 16.85 13.83
C ARG A 39 3.57 16.81 13.04
N VAL A 40 3.64 17.59 11.95
CA VAL A 40 4.85 17.76 11.15
C VAL A 40 5.95 18.45 11.98
N VAL A 41 7.14 17.88 11.96
CA VAL A 41 8.36 18.40 12.60
C VAL A 41 9.33 18.94 11.55
N ALA A 42 9.46 18.26 10.41
CA ALA A 42 10.33 18.65 9.31
C ALA A 42 9.75 18.23 7.96
N ARG A 43 10.26 18.82 6.87
CA ARG A 43 10.01 18.44 5.47
C ARG A 43 11.34 18.07 4.86
N ASN A 44 11.75 16.84 5.07
CA ASN A 44 13.13 16.41 4.86
C ASN A 44 13.24 15.13 4.01
N GLY A 45 12.15 14.68 3.41
CA GLY A 45 12.16 13.45 2.62
C GLY A 45 12.18 12.21 3.49
N THR A 46 11.72 12.29 4.75
CA THR A 46 11.51 11.11 5.58
C THR A 46 10.49 10.19 4.90
N ILE A 47 10.89 8.93 4.72
CA ILE A 47 10.02 7.87 4.23
C ILE A 47 9.68 6.94 5.39
N TYR A 48 8.44 6.47 5.40
CA TYR A 48 7.97 5.53 6.41
C TYR A 48 7.77 4.17 5.79
N GLY A 49 8.32 3.15 6.44
CA GLY A 49 8.32 1.77 5.98
C GLY A 49 7.42 0.90 6.83
N GLN A 50 6.86 -0.15 6.26
CA GLN A 50 6.21 -1.22 6.99
C GLN A 50 6.53 -2.53 6.30
N VAL A 51 6.83 -3.59 7.06
CA VAL A 51 7.13 -4.92 6.54
C VAL A 51 6.26 -5.94 7.25
N PHE A 52 5.57 -6.81 6.51
CA PHE A 52 4.81 -7.92 7.11
C PHE A 52 4.79 -9.15 6.21
N GLU A 53 4.56 -10.32 6.81
CA GLU A 53 4.42 -11.57 6.07
C GLU A 53 3.13 -11.53 5.23
N ASN A 54 3.23 -11.87 3.94
CA ASN A 54 2.06 -12.03 3.07
C ASN A 54 1.77 -13.53 2.90
N LEU A 55 0.62 -14.00 3.40
CA LEU A 55 0.26 -15.42 3.34
C LEU A 55 -0.41 -15.83 2.02
N GLY A 56 -0.07 -15.17 0.91
CA GLY A 56 -0.67 -15.36 -0.41
C GLY A 56 -0.93 -16.84 -0.73
N PRO A 57 -2.18 -17.25 -0.98
CA PRO A 57 -2.51 -18.66 -1.10
C PRO A 57 -1.84 -19.28 -2.34
N GLY A 58 -1.06 -20.33 -2.12
CA GLY A 58 -0.56 -21.21 -3.18
C GLY A 58 0.68 -20.72 -3.93
N TRP A 59 1.35 -19.66 -3.48
CA TRP A 59 2.64 -19.28 -4.05
C TRP A 59 3.78 -20.09 -3.42
N PRO A 60 4.74 -20.58 -4.21
CA PRO A 60 5.90 -21.28 -3.68
C PRO A 60 6.83 -20.28 -2.96
N GLY A 61 7.39 -20.72 -1.83
CA GLY A 61 8.36 -19.97 -1.04
C GLY A 61 7.72 -19.09 0.04
N ALA A 62 8.52 -18.17 0.58
CA ALA A 62 8.07 -17.16 1.53
C ALA A 62 7.81 -15.84 0.79
N LEU A 63 6.74 -15.15 1.20
CA LEU A 63 6.36 -13.84 0.68
C LEU A 63 6.36 -12.81 1.80
N VAL A 64 6.91 -11.65 1.50
CA VAL A 64 6.92 -10.48 2.38
C VAL A 64 6.42 -9.30 1.58
N GLU A 65 5.55 -8.52 2.20
CA GLU A 65 5.06 -7.27 1.63
C GLU A 65 5.68 -6.10 2.37
N ILE A 66 6.10 -5.10 1.59
CA ILE A 66 6.67 -3.86 2.11
C ILE A 66 5.85 -2.69 1.58
N HIS A 67 5.45 -1.80 2.47
CA HIS A 67 4.86 -0.52 2.11
C HIS A 67 5.85 0.60 2.40
N TYR A 68 5.97 1.54 1.47
CA TYR A 68 6.69 2.79 1.62
C TYR A 68 5.71 3.95 1.52
N TYR A 69 5.46 4.60 2.64
CA TYR A 69 4.61 5.78 2.74
C TYR A 69 5.45 7.04 2.65
N HIS A 70 4.99 7.96 1.81
CA HIS A 70 5.41 9.35 1.88
C HIS A 70 4.26 10.16 2.49
N LEU A 71 4.53 10.74 3.65
CA LEU A 71 3.55 11.46 4.45
C LEU A 71 3.73 12.95 4.24
N TRP A 72 2.64 13.70 4.17
CA TRP A 72 2.65 15.13 3.88
C TRP A 72 1.87 15.90 4.92
N GLY A 73 2.27 17.13 5.18
CA GLY A 73 1.53 18.05 6.03
C GLY A 73 0.27 18.57 5.36
N ARG A 74 0.20 18.55 4.02
CA ARG A 74 -0.92 19.10 3.25
C ARG A 74 -0.95 18.56 1.82
N ASP A 75 -2.11 18.10 1.35
CA ASP A 75 -2.47 18.06 -0.08
C ASP A 75 -2.84 19.49 -0.50
N CYS A 76 -2.17 20.03 -1.52
CA CYS A 76 -2.48 21.34 -2.09
C CYS A 76 -2.85 21.28 -3.58
N GLY A 77 -3.43 20.17 -4.01
CA GLY A 77 -4.21 20.11 -5.24
C GLY A 77 -5.47 20.99 -5.15
N ARG A 78 -6.32 20.92 -6.18
CA ARG A 78 -7.50 21.81 -6.32
C ARG A 78 -8.37 21.89 -5.07
N ILE A 79 -8.68 20.72 -4.49
CA ILE A 79 -9.24 20.64 -3.13
C ILE A 79 -8.09 20.35 -2.18
N ALA A 80 -7.56 21.40 -1.56
CA ALA A 80 -6.51 21.28 -0.58
C ALA A 80 -7.06 20.75 0.76
N HIS A 81 -6.28 19.95 1.46
CA HIS A 81 -6.56 19.55 2.83
C HIS A 81 -5.30 19.35 3.65
N ALA A 82 -5.41 19.50 4.97
CA ALA A 82 -4.35 19.11 5.88
C ALA A 82 -4.16 17.59 5.84
N LEU A 83 -2.90 17.19 5.99
CA LEU A 83 -2.42 15.82 6.04
C LEU A 83 -2.74 15.01 4.79
N ASP A 84 -1.72 14.35 4.29
CA ASP A 84 -1.89 13.45 3.17
C ASP A 84 -0.94 12.26 3.31
N VAL A 85 -1.43 11.09 2.91
CA VAL A 85 -0.73 9.82 3.04
C VAL A 85 -0.91 9.10 1.73
N GLU A 86 0.20 8.80 1.09
CA GLU A 86 0.23 8.07 -0.15
C GLU A 86 1.42 7.11 -0.12
N HIS A 87 1.36 6.05 -0.92
CA HIS A 87 2.34 4.97 -0.82
C HIS A 87 2.59 4.22 -2.11
N VAL A 88 3.68 3.46 -2.07
CA VAL A 88 3.94 2.36 -2.98
C VAL A 88 4.21 1.11 -2.14
N SER A 89 3.92 -0.06 -2.70
CA SER A 89 4.22 -1.32 -2.03
C SER A 89 4.86 -2.32 -2.99
N VAL A 90 5.58 -3.27 -2.41
CA VAL A 90 6.28 -4.33 -3.13
C VAL A 90 6.01 -5.68 -2.48
N LEU A 91 5.75 -6.68 -3.32
CA LEU A 91 5.72 -8.06 -2.91
C LEU A 91 7.07 -8.72 -3.20
N LEU A 92 7.77 -9.11 -2.15
CA LEU A 92 9.03 -9.84 -2.20
C LEU A 92 8.81 -11.34 -2.10
N ARG A 93 9.76 -12.10 -2.65
CA ARG A 93 9.83 -13.55 -2.53
C ARG A 93 11.23 -14.01 -2.16
N ALA A 94 11.30 -15.06 -1.35
CA ALA A 94 12.47 -15.90 -1.17
C ALA A 94 12.05 -17.38 -1.11
N GLU A 95 13.03 -18.30 -1.17
CA GLU A 95 12.78 -19.74 -1.04
C GLU A 95 12.15 -20.10 0.32
N HIS A 96 12.61 -19.45 1.40
CA HIS A 96 12.11 -19.67 2.74
C HIS A 96 12.18 -18.41 3.60
N ARG A 97 11.38 -18.36 4.68
CA ARG A 97 11.18 -17.14 5.50
C ARG A 97 12.44 -16.62 6.19
N HIS A 98 13.42 -17.49 6.46
CA HIS A 98 14.68 -17.14 7.13
C HIS A 98 15.83 -16.94 6.14
N ALA A 99 15.52 -16.74 4.84
CA ALA A 99 16.54 -16.49 3.84
C ALA A 99 17.24 -15.16 4.13
N PRO A 100 18.56 -15.06 3.90
CA PRO A 100 19.28 -13.80 4.09
C PRO A 100 18.67 -12.71 3.21
N VAL A 101 18.75 -11.44 3.63
CA VAL A 101 18.18 -10.28 2.91
C VAL A 101 18.57 -10.27 1.43
N THR A 102 19.78 -10.69 1.08
CA THR A 102 20.30 -10.78 -0.28
C THR A 102 19.57 -11.78 -1.18
N ALA A 103 18.90 -12.79 -0.62
CA ALA A 103 18.15 -13.80 -1.35
C ALA A 103 16.70 -13.41 -1.67
N TRP A 104 16.22 -12.28 -1.11
CA TRP A 104 14.90 -11.75 -1.43
C TRP A 104 14.93 -10.97 -2.73
N THR A 105 13.91 -11.16 -3.55
CA THR A 105 13.71 -10.45 -4.82
C THR A 105 12.28 -9.93 -4.90
N ALA A 106 12.10 -8.74 -5.46
CA ALA A 106 10.77 -8.21 -5.76
C ALA A 106 10.12 -8.99 -6.91
N LEU A 107 8.83 -9.31 -6.74
CA LEU A 107 7.98 -9.90 -7.77
C LEU A 107 7.17 -8.83 -8.48
N TYR A 108 6.51 -7.98 -7.70
CA TYR A 108 5.57 -6.98 -8.19
C TYR A 108 5.66 -5.70 -7.38
N TRP A 109 5.41 -4.59 -8.07
CA TRP A 109 5.26 -3.27 -7.48
C TRP A 109 3.83 -2.78 -7.66
N TYR A 110 3.33 -2.09 -6.65
CA TYR A 110 2.04 -1.42 -6.60
C TYR A 110 2.29 0.06 -6.31
N ALA A 111 1.57 0.93 -7.00
CA ALA A 111 1.57 2.36 -6.73
C ALA A 111 0.15 2.85 -6.49
N ALA A 112 -0.07 3.40 -5.29
CA ALA A 112 -1.34 4.00 -4.90
C ALA A 112 -1.48 5.35 -5.60
N ALA A 113 -2.48 5.48 -6.46
CA ALA A 113 -2.79 6.75 -7.11
C ALA A 113 -4.25 7.07 -6.89
N HIS A 114 -4.54 7.98 -5.95
CA HIS A 114 -5.90 8.29 -5.49
C HIS A 114 -6.64 7.04 -4.98
N GLU A 115 -5.90 6.15 -4.31
CA GLU A 115 -6.44 4.91 -3.77
C GLU A 115 -7.61 5.17 -2.83
N ASP A 116 -8.59 4.26 -2.84
CA ASP A 116 -9.79 4.36 -2.03
C ASP A 116 -10.57 5.65 -2.32
N THR A 117 -10.48 6.19 -3.52
CA THR A 117 -11.37 7.26 -3.99
C THR A 117 -12.14 6.79 -5.21
N VAL A 118 -13.16 7.53 -5.68
CA VAL A 118 -13.81 7.16 -6.96
C VAL A 118 -12.91 7.38 -8.18
N CYS A 119 -11.76 8.00 -7.95
CA CYS A 119 -10.78 8.39 -8.94
C CYS A 119 -9.56 7.48 -8.94
N ASP A 120 -9.68 6.33 -8.28
CA ASP A 120 -8.59 5.39 -8.08
C ASP A 120 -7.99 4.98 -9.43
N ALA A 121 -6.72 5.36 -9.57
CA ALA A 121 -5.85 5.09 -10.70
C ALA A 121 -4.67 4.20 -10.28
N SER A 122 -4.81 3.47 -9.18
CA SER A 122 -3.79 2.57 -8.67
C SER A 122 -3.45 1.51 -9.72
N HIS A 123 -2.15 1.24 -9.82
CA HIS A 123 -1.59 0.39 -10.86
C HIS A 123 -0.39 -0.38 -10.33
N GLY A 124 0.00 -1.40 -11.06
CA GLY A 124 1.18 -2.18 -10.70
C GLY A 124 1.83 -2.84 -11.90
N ALA A 125 2.98 -3.44 -11.66
CA ALA A 125 3.80 -4.08 -12.68
C ALA A 125 4.63 -5.21 -12.07
N GLY A 126 5.14 -6.10 -12.93
CA GLY A 126 6.26 -6.97 -12.56
C GLY A 126 7.48 -6.14 -12.18
N ALA A 127 8.29 -6.62 -11.24
CA ALA A 127 9.48 -5.92 -10.80
C ALA A 127 10.54 -5.77 -11.91
N ASP A 128 10.59 -6.73 -12.83
CA ASP A 128 11.38 -6.66 -14.06
C ASP A 128 10.96 -5.50 -14.98
N THR A 129 9.66 -5.23 -15.05
CA THR A 129 9.07 -4.19 -15.91
C THR A 129 9.46 -2.78 -15.47
N VAL A 130 9.84 -2.61 -14.20
CA VAL A 130 10.25 -1.33 -13.62
C VAL A 130 11.70 -1.33 -13.15
N ASP A 131 12.51 -2.28 -13.64
CA ASP A 131 13.94 -2.43 -13.32
C ASP A 131 14.24 -2.46 -11.81
N ALA A 132 13.38 -3.12 -11.03
CA ALA A 132 13.37 -3.07 -9.57
C ALA A 132 13.22 -4.46 -8.93
N VAL A 133 13.92 -5.46 -9.48
CA VAL A 133 13.95 -6.84 -8.95
C VAL A 133 14.77 -6.94 -7.66
N ASP A 134 15.91 -6.23 -7.61
CA ASP A 134 16.88 -6.32 -6.51
C ASP A 134 17.01 -5.05 -5.67
N GLN A 135 16.24 -4.01 -6.04
CA GLN A 135 16.25 -2.65 -5.48
C GLN A 135 14.87 -1.99 -5.67
N GLY A 136 14.67 -0.78 -5.15
CA GLY A 136 13.45 -0.01 -5.37
C GLY A 136 13.37 0.67 -6.75
N PRO A 137 12.17 0.91 -7.30
CA PRO A 137 11.97 1.58 -8.58
C PRO A 137 12.09 3.10 -8.40
N ARG A 138 12.12 3.80 -9.53
CA ARG A 138 11.78 5.23 -9.56
C ARG A 138 10.26 5.37 -9.47
N VAL A 139 9.81 6.29 -8.62
CA VAL A 139 8.38 6.58 -8.40
C VAL A 139 8.13 8.06 -8.62
N TRP A 140 7.17 8.38 -9.47
CA TRP A 140 6.76 9.76 -9.74
C TRP A 140 5.58 10.11 -8.84
N ILE A 141 5.75 11.13 -8.02
CA ILE A 141 4.72 11.66 -7.14
C ILE A 141 4.10 12.89 -7.81
N SER A 142 2.78 12.91 -7.99
CA SER A 142 2.12 14.04 -8.65
C SER A 142 2.13 15.30 -7.80
N ARG A 143 2.30 16.45 -8.46
CA ARG A 143 2.35 17.75 -7.78
C ARG A 143 1.04 18.06 -7.06
N GLY A 144 1.13 18.39 -5.77
CA GLY A 144 0.05 18.84 -4.90
C GLY A 144 -0.97 17.78 -4.48
N LYS A 145 -1.13 16.70 -5.27
CA LYS A 145 -2.00 15.55 -4.95
C LYS A 145 -1.26 14.33 -4.42
N HIS A 146 0.04 14.28 -4.66
CA HIS A 146 0.95 13.23 -4.23
C HIS A 146 0.59 11.79 -4.65
N ALA A 147 -0.25 11.60 -5.66
CA ALA A 147 -0.50 10.27 -6.19
C ALA A 147 0.80 9.65 -6.72
N SER A 148 1.03 8.37 -6.44
CA SER A 148 2.25 7.66 -6.78
C SER A 148 2.13 6.94 -8.13
N PHE A 149 3.17 7.02 -8.96
CA PHE A 149 3.19 6.42 -10.30
C PHE A 149 4.50 5.69 -10.61
N LEU A 150 4.41 4.48 -11.18
CA LEU A 150 5.57 3.68 -11.63
C LEU A 150 6.17 4.16 -12.96
N SER A 151 5.61 5.21 -13.57
CA SER A 151 6.22 5.87 -14.73
C SER A 151 5.69 7.30 -14.86
N GLN A 152 6.53 8.21 -15.36
CA GLN A 152 6.12 9.59 -15.61
C GLN A 152 4.88 9.67 -16.51
N ARG A 153 4.81 8.82 -17.56
CA ARG A 153 3.69 8.82 -18.49
C ARG A 153 2.37 8.48 -17.81
N ARG A 154 2.36 7.61 -16.79
CA ARG A 154 1.14 7.22 -16.06
C ARG A 154 0.55 8.37 -15.25
N CYS A 155 1.36 9.32 -14.81
CA CYS A 155 0.89 10.52 -14.11
C CYS A 155 -0.12 11.33 -14.94
N ALA A 156 0.03 11.36 -16.28
CA ALA A 156 -0.93 12.01 -17.17
C ALA A 156 -2.31 11.33 -17.23
N TRP A 157 -2.44 10.11 -16.70
CA TRP A 157 -3.64 9.27 -16.70
C TRP A 157 -4.25 9.12 -15.29
N GLY A 158 -3.76 9.90 -14.33
CA GLY A 158 -4.32 9.96 -12.98
C GLY A 158 -5.67 10.67 -12.92
N CYS A 159 -6.09 11.10 -11.73
CA CYS A 159 -7.35 11.77 -11.50
C CYS A 159 -7.23 13.28 -11.80
N GLY A 160 -7.38 13.64 -13.08
CA GLY A 160 -7.69 15.00 -13.53
C GLY A 160 -7.00 16.12 -12.74
N GLY A 161 -5.71 16.34 -12.97
CA GLY A 161 -4.94 17.37 -12.24
C GLY A 161 -3.55 16.92 -11.86
N ASP A 162 -3.28 15.61 -11.90
CA ASP A 162 -1.94 15.07 -11.70
C ASP A 162 -0.97 15.61 -12.76
N ARG A 163 0.16 16.10 -12.27
CA ARG A 163 1.27 16.62 -13.08
C ARG A 163 2.58 16.14 -12.48
N CYS A 164 3.45 15.62 -13.34
CA CYS A 164 4.78 15.14 -12.97
C CYS A 164 5.81 15.81 -13.89
N ASP A 165 5.79 17.14 -13.88
CA ASP A 165 6.67 18.06 -14.58
C ASP A 165 7.81 18.54 -13.67
N GLU A 166 8.99 18.78 -14.25
CA GLU A 166 10.16 19.33 -13.55
C GLU A 166 10.56 18.50 -12.33
N MET A 167 10.66 17.18 -12.51
CA MET A 167 10.85 16.24 -11.42
C MET A 167 12.28 16.29 -10.87
N ILE A 168 12.41 16.30 -9.56
CA ILE A 168 13.65 16.19 -8.81
C ILE A 168 13.60 14.95 -7.92
N SER A 169 14.75 14.32 -7.68
CA SER A 169 14.85 13.23 -6.71
C SER A 169 14.71 13.79 -5.29
N VAL A 170 13.91 13.11 -4.48
CA VAL A 170 13.73 13.41 -3.07
C VAL A 170 14.98 12.92 -2.33
N PRO A 171 15.70 13.80 -1.63
CA PRO A 171 16.77 13.33 -0.74
C PRO A 171 16.12 12.55 0.41
N THR A 172 16.27 11.24 0.43
CA THR A 172 15.78 10.40 1.52
C THR A 172 16.71 10.56 2.73
N GLU A 173 16.31 11.38 3.70
CA GLU A 173 17.09 11.54 4.94
C GLU A 173 17.11 10.24 5.75
N ARG A 174 15.97 9.55 5.83
CA ARG A 174 15.80 8.33 6.62
C ARG A 174 14.59 7.52 6.15
N VAL A 175 14.64 6.22 6.43
CA VAL A 175 13.50 5.31 6.35
C VAL A 175 13.14 4.85 7.76
N ILE A 176 11.92 5.16 8.22
CA ILE A 176 11.45 4.82 9.57
C ILE A 176 10.52 3.61 9.49
N ASN A 177 10.88 2.49 10.14
CA ASN A 177 9.97 1.35 10.28
C ASN A 177 8.80 1.70 11.22
N LEU A 178 7.58 1.68 10.70
CA LEU A 178 6.32 1.89 11.42
C LEU A 178 5.87 0.67 12.20
N GLY A 179 6.41 -0.52 11.92
CA GLY A 179 5.94 -1.78 12.48
C GLY A 179 4.67 -2.33 11.81
N GLU A 180 4.10 -3.36 12.44
CA GLU A 180 2.91 -4.06 11.94
C GLU A 180 1.60 -3.35 12.36
N PRO A 181 0.48 -3.57 11.65
CA PRO A 181 -0.80 -3.00 12.03
C PRO A 181 -1.20 -3.47 13.45
N GLY A 182 -1.35 -2.52 14.38
CA GLY A 182 -1.69 -2.80 15.78
C GLY A 182 -0.48 -3.00 16.72
N ALA A 183 0.74 -3.01 16.18
CA ALA A 183 1.98 -3.02 16.95
C ALA A 183 2.98 -1.97 16.38
N PRO A 184 2.62 -0.66 16.44
CA PRO A 184 3.46 0.37 15.84
C PRO A 184 4.81 0.49 16.54
N LEU A 185 5.87 0.65 15.76
CA LEU A 185 7.23 0.93 16.21
C LEU A 185 7.48 2.45 16.26
N GLY A 186 8.62 2.85 16.83
CA GLY A 186 9.12 4.23 16.73
C GLY A 186 8.23 5.31 17.36
N ALA A 187 7.33 4.93 18.28
CA ALA A 187 6.33 5.82 18.87
C ALA A 187 5.39 6.48 17.83
N ALA A 188 5.13 5.83 16.69
CA ALA A 188 4.21 6.32 15.66
C ALA A 188 2.72 6.18 16.06
N SER A 189 2.33 6.66 17.25
CA SER A 189 0.95 6.54 17.76
C SER A 189 -0.08 7.29 16.90
N TRP A 190 0.35 8.31 16.16
CA TRP A 190 -0.45 9.04 15.18
C TRP A 190 -0.92 8.20 13.98
N ILE A 191 -0.41 6.98 13.78
CA ILE A 191 -0.93 6.03 12.77
C ILE A 191 -2.43 5.83 12.97
N GLY A 192 -2.88 5.69 14.22
CA GLY A 192 -4.28 5.46 14.57
C GLY A 192 -5.14 6.73 14.61
N SER A 193 -4.59 7.89 14.26
CA SER A 193 -5.33 9.15 14.28
C SER A 193 -6.45 9.16 13.25
N THR A 194 -7.62 9.68 13.64
CA THR A 194 -8.76 9.87 12.71
C THR A 194 -8.58 11.06 11.77
N ALA A 195 -7.50 11.84 11.93
CA ALA A 195 -7.22 13.01 11.09
C ALA A 195 -6.85 12.63 9.64
N TRP A 196 -6.41 11.39 9.39
CA TRP A 196 -6.02 10.88 8.08
C TRP A 196 -6.17 9.35 7.99
N PRO A 197 -6.21 8.73 6.79
CA PRO A 197 -6.53 7.31 6.65
C PRO A 197 -5.34 6.35 6.74
N LEU A 198 -4.21 6.71 7.36
CA LEU A 198 -2.98 5.89 7.31
C LEU A 198 -3.19 4.44 7.80
N ALA A 199 -3.84 4.22 8.94
CA ALA A 199 -4.09 2.86 9.43
C ALA A 199 -4.89 1.98 8.45
N VAL A 200 -5.72 2.57 7.58
CA VAL A 200 -6.47 1.86 6.55
C VAL A 200 -5.52 1.40 5.43
N LYS A 201 -4.61 2.29 5.02
CA LYS A 201 -3.60 2.05 3.98
C LYS A 201 -2.48 1.08 4.40
N MET A 202 -2.43 0.70 5.68
CA MET A 202 -1.49 -0.30 6.23
C MET A 202 -1.95 -1.76 6.04
N GLN A 203 -2.86 -2.01 5.11
CA GLN A 203 -3.34 -3.35 4.76
C GLN A 203 -2.68 -3.83 3.48
N SER A 204 -2.71 -5.14 3.23
CA SER A 204 -2.11 -5.72 2.03
C SER A 204 -2.75 -5.18 0.75
N ASP A 205 -1.94 -4.66 -0.15
CA ASP A 205 -2.31 -4.25 -1.51
C ASP A 205 -2.38 -5.46 -2.45
N PHE A 206 -1.68 -6.55 -2.12
CA PHE A 206 -1.56 -7.74 -2.95
C PHE A 206 -2.65 -8.79 -2.69
N SER A 207 -3.91 -8.37 -2.81
CA SER A 207 -5.04 -9.30 -2.80
C SER A 207 -4.96 -10.34 -3.94
N ASN A 208 -5.65 -11.48 -3.81
CA ASN A 208 -5.72 -12.51 -4.88
C ASN A 208 -6.14 -11.93 -6.24
N ARG A 209 -7.03 -10.92 -6.24
CA ARG A 209 -7.47 -10.24 -7.46
C ARG A 209 -6.34 -9.45 -8.10
N VAL A 210 -5.61 -8.68 -7.29
CA VAL A 210 -4.44 -7.90 -7.72
C VAL A 210 -3.35 -8.83 -8.25
N LEU A 211 -3.01 -9.88 -7.50
CA LEU A 211 -2.03 -10.88 -7.93
C LEU A 211 -2.42 -11.58 -9.22
N THR A 212 -3.69 -11.99 -9.38
CA THR A 212 -4.16 -12.60 -10.62
C THR A 212 -4.01 -11.66 -11.81
N ARG A 213 -4.27 -10.36 -11.60
CA ARG A 213 -4.17 -9.36 -12.65
C ARG A 213 -2.71 -9.07 -13.02
N LEU A 214 -1.84 -8.93 -12.03
CA LEU A 214 -0.40 -8.74 -12.23
C LEU A 214 0.24 -9.95 -12.91
N HIS A 215 -0.11 -11.16 -12.49
CA HIS A 215 0.40 -12.40 -13.08
C HIS A 215 -0.02 -12.59 -14.55
N LYS A 216 -1.18 -12.04 -14.94
CA LYS A 216 -1.67 -12.05 -16.33
C LYS A 216 -1.11 -10.89 -17.17
N ALA A 217 -0.43 -9.92 -16.56
CA ALA A 217 0.19 -8.83 -17.30
C ALA A 217 1.31 -9.37 -18.19
N LYS A 218 1.45 -8.79 -19.39
CA LYS A 218 2.58 -9.14 -20.26
C LYS A 218 3.86 -8.53 -19.68
N ALA A 219 5.01 -9.15 -19.97
CA ALA A 219 6.31 -8.54 -19.65
C ALA A 219 6.38 -7.11 -20.25
N GLY A 220 6.90 -6.16 -19.47
CA GLY A 220 6.95 -4.74 -19.85
C GLY A 220 5.63 -3.98 -19.66
N GLN A 221 4.57 -4.60 -19.14
CA GLN A 221 3.26 -3.98 -19.00
C GLN A 221 2.98 -3.52 -17.56
N VAL A 222 2.77 -2.21 -17.40
CA VAL A 222 2.10 -1.64 -16.22
C VAL A 222 0.59 -1.78 -16.38
N VAL A 223 -0.12 -2.37 -15.42
CA VAL A 223 -1.56 -2.63 -15.46
C VAL A 223 -2.32 -1.83 -14.40
N ALA A 224 -3.50 -1.30 -14.77
CA ALA A 224 -4.42 -0.69 -13.81
C ALA A 224 -5.04 -1.77 -12.92
N LEU A 225 -4.99 -1.59 -11.60
CA LEU A 225 -5.39 -2.62 -10.64
C LEU A 225 -6.84 -2.51 -10.21
N ASN A 226 -7.39 -1.31 -10.22
CA ASN A 226 -8.81 -1.06 -10.03
C ASN A 226 -9.54 -0.99 -11.37
N GLY A 227 -10.57 -1.84 -11.49
CA GLY A 227 -11.03 -2.32 -12.79
C GLY A 227 -12.00 -1.44 -13.57
N LEU A 228 -12.67 -0.44 -12.99
CA LEU A 228 -13.89 0.10 -13.61
C LEU A 228 -14.26 1.57 -13.27
N GLN A 229 -13.43 2.36 -12.59
CA GLN A 229 -13.81 3.71 -12.15
C GLN A 229 -13.47 4.85 -13.14
N GLN A 230 -13.22 4.50 -14.40
CA GLN A 230 -12.78 5.44 -15.45
C GLN A 230 -13.84 6.40 -16.05
N PRO A 231 -15.18 6.24 -15.96
CA PRO A 231 -16.09 7.20 -16.61
C PRO A 231 -16.01 8.62 -15.99
N TRP A 232 -15.51 8.74 -14.76
CA TRP A 232 -15.42 10.01 -14.04
C TRP A 232 -14.26 10.89 -14.49
N GLN A 233 -13.19 10.32 -15.06
CA GLN A 233 -12.03 11.10 -15.49
C GLN A 233 -12.42 12.15 -16.55
N ALA A 234 -13.29 11.78 -17.50
CA ALA A 234 -13.79 12.70 -18.53
C ALA A 234 -14.68 13.82 -17.94
N MET A 235 -15.47 13.51 -16.89
CA MET A 235 -16.32 14.51 -16.21
C MET A 235 -15.48 15.48 -15.37
N ILE A 236 -14.47 15.00 -14.65
CA ILE A 236 -13.58 15.85 -13.82
C ILE A 236 -12.75 16.79 -14.71
N LEU A 237 -12.38 16.35 -15.91
CA LEU A 237 -11.66 17.18 -16.87
C LEU A 237 -12.53 18.29 -17.49
N SER A 238 -13.87 18.25 -17.37
CA SER A 238 -14.78 19.12 -18.14
C SER A 238 -15.56 20.19 -17.34
N GLY A 239 -15.48 20.26 -16.00
CA GLY A 239 -16.20 21.31 -15.26
C GLY A 239 -15.69 21.63 -13.85
N ASP A 240 -15.45 22.91 -13.56
CA ASP A 240 -14.86 23.37 -12.29
C ASP A 240 -15.79 23.21 -11.07
N SER A 241 -17.08 23.58 -11.17
CA SER A 241 -18.00 23.50 -10.02
C SER A 241 -18.55 22.08 -9.75
N THR A 242 -18.60 21.22 -10.76
CA THR A 242 -18.95 19.80 -10.59
C THR A 242 -17.76 19.00 -10.08
N ALA A 243 -16.53 19.34 -10.48
CA ALA A 243 -15.32 18.68 -9.98
C ALA A 243 -15.16 18.86 -8.47
N ASP A 244 -15.48 20.03 -7.91
CA ASP A 244 -15.35 20.27 -6.47
C ASP A 244 -16.35 19.45 -5.64
N ALA A 245 -17.63 19.46 -6.05
CA ALA A 245 -18.67 18.66 -5.39
C ALA A 245 -18.40 17.15 -5.51
N VAL A 246 -17.91 16.70 -6.67
CA VAL A 246 -17.49 15.32 -6.90
C VAL A 246 -16.29 14.99 -6.03
N ALA A 247 -15.25 15.83 -5.96
CA ALA A 247 -14.06 15.49 -5.18
C ALA A 247 -14.31 15.50 -3.65
N VAL A 248 -15.22 16.32 -3.13
CA VAL A 248 -15.71 16.18 -1.74
C VAL A 248 -16.48 14.86 -1.57
N SER A 249 -17.40 14.55 -2.48
CA SER A 249 -18.11 13.27 -2.49
C SER A 249 -17.15 12.07 -2.59
N ASN A 250 -16.05 12.22 -3.33
CA ASN A 250 -15.03 11.18 -3.51
C ASN A 250 -14.29 10.90 -2.22
N ARG A 251 -13.98 11.95 -1.46
CA ARG A 251 -13.33 11.82 -0.16
C ARG A 251 -14.22 11.07 0.82
N GLU A 252 -15.50 11.46 0.91
CA GLU A 252 -16.42 10.83 1.86
C GLU A 252 -16.84 9.42 1.44
N THR A 253 -17.09 9.21 0.14
CA THR A 253 -17.33 7.86 -0.42
C THR A 253 -16.09 6.99 -0.25
N GLY A 254 -14.91 7.56 -0.47
CA GLY A 254 -13.64 6.87 -0.36
C GLY A 254 -13.34 6.37 1.05
N LYS A 255 -13.47 7.25 2.04
CA LYS A 255 -13.46 6.87 3.46
C LYS A 255 -14.47 5.77 3.76
N ALA A 256 -15.70 5.89 3.25
CA ALA A 256 -16.74 4.88 3.46
C ALA A 256 -16.39 3.53 2.82
N VAL A 257 -15.80 3.53 1.61
CA VAL A 257 -15.34 2.32 0.91
C VAL A 257 -14.18 1.67 1.64
N GLY A 258 -13.17 2.45 2.06
CA GLY A 258 -12.06 1.95 2.87
C GLY A 258 -12.56 1.31 4.17
N ILE A 259 -13.43 1.99 4.92
CA ILE A 259 -14.07 1.44 6.14
C ILE A 259 -14.86 0.16 5.85
N ALA A 260 -15.63 0.13 4.75
CA ALA A 260 -16.37 -1.05 4.33
C ALA A 260 -15.46 -2.23 3.95
N GLY A 261 -14.34 -1.93 3.27
CA GLY A 261 -13.28 -2.88 2.92
C GLY A 261 -12.65 -3.49 4.16
N MET A 262 -12.24 -2.67 5.13
CA MET A 262 -11.72 -3.16 6.42
C MET A 262 -12.72 -4.06 7.15
N SER A 263 -13.99 -3.64 7.18
CA SER A 263 -15.05 -4.37 7.87
C SER A 263 -15.28 -5.73 7.21
N THR A 264 -15.25 -5.79 5.88
CA THR A 264 -15.41 -7.02 5.11
C THR A 264 -14.18 -7.93 5.24
N GLY A 265 -12.96 -7.37 5.19
CA GLY A 265 -11.72 -8.12 5.40
C GLY A 265 -11.66 -8.78 6.78
N ARG A 266 -12.01 -8.05 7.84
CA ARG A 266 -12.13 -8.60 9.20
C ARG A 266 -13.20 -9.66 9.31
N ALA A 267 -14.35 -9.47 8.66
CA ALA A 267 -15.43 -10.45 8.65
C ALA A 267 -15.03 -11.75 7.92
N LEU A 268 -14.30 -11.64 6.80
CA LEU A 268 -13.78 -12.78 6.05
C LEU A 268 -12.71 -13.54 6.83
N ALA A 269 -11.74 -12.85 7.44
CA ALA A 269 -10.72 -13.48 8.28
C ALA A 269 -11.35 -14.21 9.49
N THR A 270 -12.32 -13.58 10.15
CA THR A 270 -13.09 -14.20 11.24
C THR A 270 -13.84 -15.44 10.78
N SER A 271 -14.46 -15.38 9.60
CA SER A 271 -15.20 -16.50 9.03
C SER A 271 -14.27 -17.67 8.68
N ALA A 272 -13.12 -17.40 8.08
CA ALA A 272 -12.10 -18.40 7.78
C ALA A 272 -11.59 -19.11 9.04
N ALA A 273 -11.30 -18.35 10.11
CA ALA A 273 -10.90 -18.90 11.40
C ALA A 273 -11.97 -19.80 12.01
N LYS A 274 -13.25 -19.39 11.96
CA LYS A 274 -14.38 -20.19 12.45
C LYS A 274 -14.58 -21.48 11.64
N VAL A 275 -14.45 -21.41 10.32
CA VAL A 275 -14.54 -22.60 9.44
C VAL A 275 -13.41 -23.58 9.75
N GLY A 276 -12.17 -23.11 9.87
CA GLY A 276 -11.02 -23.94 10.26
C GLY A 276 -11.21 -24.63 11.61
N ALA A 277 -11.70 -23.90 12.62
CA ALA A 277 -12.01 -24.46 13.93
C ALA A 277 -13.16 -25.49 13.90
N SER A 278 -14.13 -25.32 13.01
CA SER A 278 -15.22 -26.29 12.80
C SER A 278 -14.71 -27.57 12.14
N LEU A 279 -13.95 -27.45 11.05
CA LEU A 279 -13.33 -28.59 10.36
C LEU A 279 -12.41 -29.38 11.30
N GLY A 280 -11.60 -28.71 12.12
CA GLY A 280 -10.77 -29.35 13.12
C GLY A 280 -11.56 -30.12 14.19
N ARG A 281 -12.75 -29.62 14.58
CA ARG A 281 -13.65 -30.35 15.49
C ARG A 281 -14.23 -31.59 14.83
N SER A 282 -14.71 -31.47 13.59
CA SER A 282 -15.25 -32.61 12.84
C SER A 282 -14.20 -33.71 12.62
N GLY A 283 -12.97 -33.33 12.24
CA GLY A 283 -11.86 -34.28 12.08
C GLY A 283 -11.53 -35.02 13.38
N ARG A 284 -11.49 -34.33 14.53
CA ARG A 284 -11.28 -34.96 15.84
C ARG A 284 -12.41 -35.94 16.20
N SER A 285 -13.66 -35.60 15.89
CA SER A 285 -14.80 -36.49 16.16
C SER A 285 -14.76 -37.75 15.31
N VAL A 286 -14.47 -37.63 14.00
CA VAL A 286 -14.30 -38.78 13.10
C VAL A 286 -13.18 -39.69 13.59
N TRP A 287 -12.05 -39.10 14.00
CA TRP A 287 -10.92 -39.88 14.45
C TRP A 287 -11.15 -40.59 15.78
N ARG A 288 -11.91 -39.98 16.72
CA ARG A 288 -12.37 -40.67 17.94
C ARG A 288 -13.30 -41.83 17.62
N PHE A 289 -14.22 -41.65 16.67
CA PHE A 289 -15.11 -42.73 16.23
C PHE A 289 -14.31 -43.91 15.65
N LEU A 290 -13.33 -43.63 14.79
CA LEU A 290 -12.47 -44.67 14.20
C LEU A 290 -11.57 -45.37 15.22
N ARG A 291 -11.15 -44.70 16.30
CA ARG A 291 -10.36 -45.34 17.39
C ARG A 291 -11.21 -46.03 18.46
N GLY A 292 -12.47 -45.65 18.60
CA GLY A 292 -13.40 -46.27 19.55
C GLY A 292 -14.10 -47.51 19.01
N ALA A 293 -13.92 -47.85 17.74
CA ALA A 293 -14.52 -49.02 17.08
C ALA A 293 -13.53 -50.21 16.98
N GLY A 294 -12.66 -50.38 17.98
CA GLY A 294 -11.93 -51.64 18.14
C GLY A 294 -12.90 -52.68 18.71
N PRO A 295 -13.02 -53.89 18.12
CA PRO A 295 -13.84 -54.95 18.71
C PRO A 295 -13.26 -55.29 20.08
N GLU A 296 -14.06 -55.13 21.14
CA GLU A 296 -13.74 -55.76 22.42
C GLU A 296 -13.70 -57.29 22.23
N PRO A 297 -12.69 -57.99 22.79
CA PRO A 297 -12.57 -59.45 22.71
C PRO A 297 -13.70 -60.17 23.46
#